data_AF-Q8NNW1-F1
#
_entry.id   AF-Q8NNW1-F1
#
_cell.length_a   1.000
_cell.length_b   1.000
_cell.length_c   1.000
_cell.angle_alpha   90.00
_cell.angle_beta   90.00
_cell.angle_gamma   90.00
#
_symmetry.space_group_name_H-M   'P 1'
#
loop_
_entity.id
_entity.type
_entity.pdbx_description
1 polymer ?
#
loop_
_entity_poly.entity_id
_entity_poly.type
_entity_poly.pdbx_seq_one_letter_code
_entity_poly.pdbx_strand_id
1 'polypeptide(L)'
;MCRNSEADMSIEWLQIVELGAIFGAGFLAGSINVIVGAGTLVSFPILVFLGLPPLTATIANTIGIVPGSISGVVAYRRELHAHVKTIRFLLPASILGGITGASLLLHFSADVFTAVIPWLIGFGTLLVIAGPSIKKHVGAHTSGGISAGFRQLPFPSRTTFIVSVCGALLLGMYGGYFSAAQGILLIALLGITSTLQMQELNAIKNLTVAAVNLIAASVFIIISPELISWPTVALIALGSALGGYIGGRYARRLRPSVFRAFVVIVGITTVIVMTIG
;
A
#
# COMPACT_ATOMS: atom_id res chain seq x y z
N MET A 1 6.45 48.45 -3.61
CA MET A 1 7.14 47.60 -2.60
C MET A 1 6.17 46.72 -1.79
N CYS A 2 5.00 47.19 -1.32
CA CYS A 2 4.05 46.32 -0.59
C CYS A 2 3.42 45.18 -1.43
N ARG A 3 3.16 45.39 -2.73
CA ARG A 3 2.53 44.36 -3.59
C ARG A 3 3.40 43.12 -3.86
N ASN A 4 4.73 43.25 -3.74
CA ASN A 4 5.63 42.10 -3.85
C ASN A 4 5.70 41.32 -2.54
N SER A 5 5.58 42.00 -1.39
CA SER A 5 5.59 41.36 -0.06
C SER A 5 4.34 40.52 0.20
N GLU A 6 3.16 40.95 -0.26
CA GLU A 6 1.92 40.16 -0.12
C GLU A 6 1.91 38.94 -1.05
N ALA A 7 2.47 39.08 -2.26
CA ALA A 7 2.63 37.99 -3.21
C ALA A 7 3.64 36.95 -2.70
N ASP A 8 4.82 37.37 -2.23
CA ASP A 8 5.82 36.48 -1.63
C ASP A 8 5.27 35.77 -0.39
N MET A 9 4.56 36.48 0.48
CA MET A 9 3.92 35.89 1.65
C MET A 9 2.83 34.87 1.27
N SER A 10 2.01 35.15 0.26
CA SER A 10 1.01 34.20 -0.23
C SER A 10 1.64 32.94 -0.83
N ILE A 11 2.78 33.06 -1.50
CA ILE A 11 3.54 31.95 -2.09
C ILE A 11 4.16 31.10 -0.97
N GLU A 12 4.77 31.71 0.05
CA GLU A 12 5.31 30.99 1.20
C GLU A 12 4.23 30.22 1.97
N TRP A 13 3.06 30.84 2.20
CA TRP A 13 1.94 30.16 2.87
C TRP A 13 1.42 28.96 2.08
N LEU A 14 1.28 29.09 0.76
CA LEU A 14 0.85 27.99 -0.11
C LEU A 14 1.85 26.82 -0.06
N GLN A 15 3.16 27.12 -0.09
CA GLN A 15 4.20 26.10 0.02
C GLN A 15 4.16 25.37 1.37
N ILE A 16 3.99 26.08 2.49
CA ILE A 16 3.90 25.45 3.82
C ILE A 16 2.70 24.50 3.89
N VAL A 17 1.55 24.92 3.35
CA VAL A 17 0.34 24.10 3.30
C VAL A 17 0.55 22.86 2.42
N GLU A 18 1.20 23.01 1.26
CA GLU A 18 1.53 21.91 0.36
C GLU A 18 2.46 20.89 1.03
N LEU A 19 3.57 21.35 1.63
CA LEU A 19 4.52 20.50 2.35
C LEU A 19 3.83 19.78 3.52
N GLY A 20 2.98 20.48 4.25
CA GLY A 20 2.16 19.92 5.32
C GLY A 20 1.17 18.85 4.82
N ALA A 21 0.56 19.06 3.65
CA ALA A 21 -0.34 18.11 3.03
C ALA A 21 0.40 16.85 2.55
N ILE A 22 1.59 16.97 1.95
CA ILE A 22 2.42 15.83 1.52
C ILE A 22 2.86 15.01 2.75
N PHE A 23 3.33 15.69 3.81
CA PHE A 23 3.69 15.02 5.05
C PHE A 23 2.49 14.30 5.68
N GLY A 24 1.33 14.98 5.76
CA GLY A 24 0.09 14.41 6.27
C GLY A 24 -0.39 13.21 5.44
N ALA A 25 -0.27 13.28 4.12
CA ALA A 25 -0.54 12.18 3.21
C ALA A 25 0.37 10.99 3.50
N GLY A 26 1.67 11.22 3.66
CA GLY A 26 2.64 10.21 4.07
C GLY A 26 2.29 9.57 5.42
N PHE A 27 1.93 10.39 6.41
CA PHE A 27 1.51 9.94 7.74
C PHE A 27 0.28 9.03 7.67
N LEU A 28 -0.79 9.48 7.02
CA LEU A 28 -2.00 8.70 6.85
C LEU A 28 -1.74 7.42 6.07
N ALA A 29 -0.95 7.49 4.99
CA ALA A 29 -0.62 6.33 4.20
C ALA A 29 0.19 5.32 5.01
N GLY A 30 1.20 5.75 5.78
CA GLY A 30 1.96 4.89 6.68
C GLY A 30 1.04 4.19 7.70
N SER A 31 0.19 4.94 8.40
CA SER A 31 -0.74 4.38 9.40
C SER A 31 -1.73 3.39 8.77
N ILE A 32 -2.42 3.80 7.70
CA ILE A 32 -3.46 2.99 7.04
C ILE A 32 -2.84 1.76 6.37
N ASN A 33 -1.64 1.88 5.80
CA ASN A 33 -0.97 0.75 5.19
C ASN A 33 -0.67 -0.33 6.24
N VAL A 34 -0.16 0.03 7.42
CA VAL A 34 0.12 -0.95 8.49
C VAL A 34 -1.16 -1.63 9.03
N ILE A 35 -2.27 -0.90 9.13
CA ILE A 35 -3.52 -1.39 9.76
C ILE A 35 -4.43 -2.15 8.77
N VAL A 36 -4.65 -1.56 7.59
CA VAL A 36 -5.66 -2.02 6.62
C VAL A 36 -5.03 -2.45 5.30
N GLY A 37 -3.85 -1.93 4.95
CA GLY A 37 -3.17 -2.26 3.69
C GLY A 37 -3.67 -1.46 2.48
N ALA A 38 -4.18 -0.24 2.72
CA ALA A 38 -4.78 0.63 1.70
C ALA A 38 -4.24 2.07 1.72
N GLY A 39 -3.07 2.31 2.36
CA GLY A 39 -2.57 3.67 2.59
C GLY A 39 -2.31 4.47 1.31
N THR A 40 -1.84 3.81 0.26
CA THR A 40 -1.57 4.42 -1.04
C THR A 40 -2.83 5.01 -1.72
N LEU A 41 -4.04 4.53 -1.40
CA LEU A 41 -5.29 5.12 -1.92
C LEU A 41 -5.57 6.52 -1.37
N VAL A 42 -4.90 6.90 -0.29
CA VAL A 42 -5.01 8.24 0.28
C VAL A 42 -3.90 9.13 -0.23
N SER A 43 -2.65 8.68 -0.14
CA SER A 43 -1.51 9.52 -0.51
C SER A 43 -1.45 9.81 -1.99
N PHE A 44 -1.77 8.84 -2.85
CA PHE A 44 -1.68 9.03 -4.30
C PHE A 44 -2.59 10.16 -4.80
N PRO A 45 -3.91 10.18 -4.49
CA PRO A 45 -4.75 11.29 -4.91
C PRO A 45 -4.29 12.65 -4.41
N ILE A 46 -3.84 12.73 -3.16
CA ILE A 46 -3.37 14.00 -2.59
C ILE A 46 -2.22 14.55 -3.43
N LEU A 47 -1.26 13.70 -3.84
CA LEU A 47 -0.16 14.13 -4.70
C LEU A 47 -0.61 14.59 -6.08
N VAL A 48 -1.58 13.88 -6.69
CA VAL A 48 -2.14 14.29 -7.99
C VAL A 48 -2.89 15.62 -7.87
N PHE A 49 -3.63 15.84 -6.77
CA PHE A 49 -4.29 17.11 -6.50
C PHE A 49 -3.32 18.27 -6.29
N LEU A 50 -2.11 17.99 -5.78
CA LEU A 50 -1.02 18.96 -5.68
C LEU A 50 -0.31 19.21 -7.03
N GLY A 51 -0.79 18.62 -8.12
CA GLY A 51 -0.29 18.86 -9.47
C GLY A 51 0.85 17.94 -9.91
N LEU A 52 1.20 16.91 -9.11
CA LEU A 52 2.21 15.95 -9.55
C LEU A 52 1.65 15.08 -10.69
N PRO A 53 2.42 14.86 -11.78
CA PRO A 53 2.06 13.90 -12.80
C PRO A 53 1.80 12.52 -12.18
N PRO A 54 0.79 11.77 -12.63
CA PRO A 54 0.40 10.54 -11.95
C PRO A 54 1.51 9.49 -11.85
N LEU A 55 2.35 9.35 -12.88
CA LEU A 55 3.52 8.46 -12.86
C LEU A 55 4.52 8.88 -11.76
N THR A 56 4.88 10.16 -11.74
CA THR A 56 5.78 10.75 -10.73
C THR A 56 5.22 10.62 -9.31
N ALA A 57 3.92 10.86 -9.13
CA ALA A 57 3.23 10.69 -7.85
C ALA A 57 3.29 9.23 -7.35
N THR A 58 3.11 8.26 -8.25
CA THR A 58 3.19 6.82 -7.93
C THR A 58 4.61 6.44 -7.50
N ILE A 59 5.61 6.88 -8.26
CA ILE A 59 7.03 6.61 -7.96
C ILE A 59 7.41 7.22 -6.61
N ALA A 60 7.14 8.52 -6.42
CA ALA A 60 7.47 9.23 -5.19
C ALA A 60 6.78 8.62 -3.96
N ASN A 61 5.51 8.25 -4.09
CA ASN A 61 4.77 7.60 -3.02
C ASN A 61 5.30 6.19 -2.70
N THR A 62 5.63 5.40 -3.72
CA THR A 62 6.16 4.04 -3.53
C THR A 62 7.48 4.06 -2.77
N ILE A 63 8.40 4.96 -3.15
CA ILE A 63 9.67 5.17 -2.44
C ILE A 63 9.41 5.70 -1.02
N GLY A 64 8.58 6.74 -0.91
CA GLY A 64 8.29 7.41 0.36
C GLY A 64 7.56 6.54 1.39
N ILE A 65 6.82 5.51 0.99
CA ILE A 65 6.10 4.63 1.93
C ILE A 65 6.99 3.50 2.49
N VAL A 66 8.18 3.28 1.94
CA VAL A 66 9.08 2.20 2.39
C VAL A 66 9.38 2.26 3.90
N PRO A 67 9.77 3.40 4.50
CA PRO A 67 10.03 3.48 5.94
C PRO A 67 8.82 3.12 6.81
N GLY A 68 7.62 3.60 6.44
CA GLY A 68 6.38 3.22 7.11
C GLY A 68 6.05 1.74 6.98
N SER A 69 6.34 1.13 5.83
CA SER A 69 6.13 -0.30 5.58
C SER A 69 7.07 -1.15 6.44
N ILE A 70 8.35 -0.76 6.56
CA ILE A 70 9.33 -1.39 7.46
C ILE A 70 8.85 -1.30 8.91
N SER A 71 8.31 -0.16 9.33
CA SER A 71 7.74 0.02 10.67
C SER A 71 6.60 -0.98 10.94
N GLY A 72 5.77 -1.26 9.92
CA GLY A 72 4.75 -2.31 9.96
C GLY A 72 5.33 -3.71 10.16
N VAL A 73 6.42 -4.06 9.47
CA VAL A 73 7.12 -5.34 9.64
C VAL A 73 7.64 -5.48 11.08
N VAL A 74 8.26 -4.43 11.60
CA VAL A 74 8.80 -4.43 12.98
C VAL A 74 7.68 -4.57 14.02
N ALA A 75 6.51 -3.96 13.77
CA ALA A 75 5.35 -4.06 14.65
C ALA A 75 4.81 -5.50 14.75
N TYR A 76 4.85 -6.27 13.67
CA TYR A 76 4.35 -7.65 13.58
C TYR A 76 5.46 -8.72 13.57
N ARG A 77 6.68 -8.36 14.03
CA ARG A 77 7.84 -9.26 13.97
C ARG A 77 7.67 -10.56 14.76
N ARG A 78 6.90 -10.53 15.86
CA ARG A 78 6.68 -11.70 16.72
C ARG A 78 5.86 -12.76 16.00
N GLU A 79 4.82 -12.32 15.29
CA GLU A 79 3.94 -13.13 14.48
C GLU A 79 4.67 -13.69 13.25
N LEU A 80 5.60 -12.94 12.66
CA LEU A 80 6.40 -13.39 11.52
C LEU A 80 7.31 -14.58 11.84
N HIS A 81 7.90 -14.64 13.04
CA HIS A 81 8.80 -15.73 13.43
C HIS A 81 8.10 -17.11 13.45
N ALA A 82 6.79 -17.16 13.64
CA ALA A 82 6.02 -18.40 13.60
C ALA A 82 5.84 -18.95 12.18
N HIS A 83 5.99 -18.12 11.15
CA HIS A 83 5.60 -18.43 9.76
C HIS A 83 6.74 -18.34 8.73
N VAL A 84 7.99 -18.49 9.17
CA VAL A 84 9.19 -18.37 8.31
C VAL A 84 9.14 -19.29 7.09
N LYS A 85 8.60 -20.51 7.23
CA LYS A 85 8.46 -21.45 6.11
C LYS A 85 7.51 -20.93 5.03
N THR A 86 6.37 -20.37 5.44
CA THR A 86 5.39 -19.75 4.52
C THR A 86 6.00 -18.55 3.81
N ILE A 87 6.70 -17.69 4.57
CA ILE A 87 7.37 -16.50 4.07
C ILE A 87 8.42 -16.87 3.01
N ARG A 88 9.19 -17.96 3.21
CA ARG A 88 10.21 -18.42 2.26
C ARG A 88 9.66 -18.68 0.85
N PHE A 89 8.37 -18.97 0.70
CA PHE A 89 7.74 -19.21 -0.61
C PHE A 89 6.99 -17.99 -1.13
N LEU A 90 6.26 -17.28 -0.26
CA LEU A 90 5.46 -16.11 -0.69
C LEU A 90 6.34 -14.90 -0.99
N LEU A 91 7.42 -14.70 -0.24
CA LEU A 91 8.26 -13.52 -0.34
C LEU A 91 9.01 -13.46 -1.70
N PRO A 92 9.70 -14.52 -2.17
CA PRO A 92 10.34 -14.48 -3.48
C PRO A 92 9.34 -14.30 -4.62
N ALA A 93 8.18 -14.98 -4.56
CA ALA A 93 7.13 -14.83 -5.55
C ALA A 93 6.63 -13.39 -5.65
N SER A 94 6.43 -12.74 -4.49
CA SER A 94 5.99 -11.35 -4.43
C SER A 94 7.07 -10.38 -4.89
N ILE A 95 8.34 -10.63 -4.56
CA ILE A 95 9.47 -9.81 -5.03
C ILE A 95 9.59 -9.90 -6.55
N LEU A 96 9.54 -11.11 -7.13
CA LEU A 96 9.54 -11.32 -8.57
C LEU A 96 8.37 -10.58 -9.23
N GLY A 97 7.17 -10.74 -8.66
CA GLY A 97 6.00 -9.96 -9.06
C GLY A 97 6.29 -8.46 -9.01
N GLY A 98 6.79 -7.94 -7.90
CA GLY A 98 7.09 -6.53 -7.70
C GLY A 98 8.08 -5.97 -8.72
N ILE A 99 9.13 -6.73 -9.05
CA ILE A 99 10.06 -6.38 -10.14
C ILE A 99 9.31 -6.31 -11.46
N THR A 100 8.53 -7.34 -11.80
CA THR A 100 7.73 -7.35 -13.03
C THR A 100 6.77 -6.15 -13.09
N GLY A 101 6.04 -5.88 -12.02
CA GLY A 101 5.09 -4.77 -11.92
C GLY A 101 5.74 -3.40 -12.07
N ALA A 102 6.84 -3.16 -11.37
CA ALA A 102 7.58 -1.91 -11.44
C ALA A 102 8.19 -1.71 -12.83
N SER A 103 8.73 -2.77 -13.43
CA SER A 103 9.21 -2.73 -14.82
C SER A 103 8.09 -2.46 -15.81
N LEU A 104 6.90 -3.06 -15.65
CA LEU A 104 5.73 -2.75 -16.47
C LEU A 104 5.36 -1.27 -16.36
N LEU A 105 5.35 -0.70 -15.15
CA LEU A 105 5.00 0.70 -14.95
C LEU A 105 5.91 1.64 -15.74
N LEU A 106 7.22 1.35 -15.76
CA LEU A 106 8.20 2.16 -16.51
C LEU A 106 8.19 1.89 -18.02
N HIS A 107 7.65 0.75 -18.47
CA HIS A 107 7.64 0.37 -19.88
C HIS A 107 6.47 1.00 -20.66
N PHE A 108 5.33 1.24 -20.01
CA PHE A 108 4.17 1.89 -20.64
C PHE A 108 4.30 3.42 -20.61
N SER A 109 3.73 4.08 -21.62
CA SER A 109 3.74 5.54 -21.66
C SER A 109 2.91 6.15 -20.51
N ALA A 110 3.28 7.37 -20.12
CA ALA A 110 2.57 8.10 -19.07
C ALA A 110 1.07 8.31 -19.39
N ASP A 111 0.71 8.42 -20.67
CA ASP A 111 -0.68 8.57 -21.12
C ASP A 111 -1.51 7.31 -20.85
N VAL A 112 -0.94 6.13 -21.14
CA VAL A 112 -1.59 4.84 -20.85
C VAL A 112 -1.81 4.70 -19.35
N PHE A 113 -0.80 5.04 -18.55
CA PHE A 113 -0.93 4.99 -17.09
C PHE A 113 -2.02 5.94 -16.59
N THR A 114 -2.04 7.18 -17.09
CA THR A 114 -3.04 8.20 -16.72
C THR A 114 -4.47 7.74 -17.04
N ALA A 115 -4.68 7.07 -18.17
CA ALA A 115 -5.99 6.52 -18.54
C ALA A 115 -6.44 5.34 -17.64
N VAL A 116 -5.49 4.55 -17.12
CA VAL A 116 -5.79 3.37 -16.30
C VAL A 116 -6.02 3.70 -14.83
N ILE A 117 -5.43 4.79 -14.31
CA ILE A 117 -5.49 5.17 -12.90
C ILE A 117 -6.90 5.29 -12.31
N PRO A 118 -7.89 5.95 -12.96
CA PRO A 118 -9.24 6.06 -12.40
C PRO A 118 -9.86 4.69 -12.11
N TRP A 119 -9.61 3.71 -12.98
CA TRP A 119 -10.06 2.33 -12.79
C TRP A 119 -9.34 1.65 -11.62
N LEU A 120 -8.04 1.88 -11.46
CA LEU A 120 -7.26 1.33 -10.35
C LEU A 120 -7.69 1.91 -8.99
N ILE A 121 -7.95 3.23 -8.93
CA ILE A 121 -8.46 3.89 -7.73
C ILE A 121 -9.87 3.42 -7.43
N GLY A 122 -10.74 3.34 -8.44
CA GLY A 122 -12.11 2.82 -8.28
C GLY A 122 -12.10 1.40 -7.73
N PHE A 123 -11.30 0.51 -8.32
CA PHE A 123 -11.13 -0.86 -7.85
C PHE A 123 -10.60 -0.92 -6.42
N GLY A 124 -9.54 -0.16 -6.10
CA GLY A 124 -9.00 -0.08 -4.75
C GLY A 124 -10.03 0.44 -3.73
N THR A 125 -10.83 1.44 -4.12
CA THR A 125 -11.89 2.00 -3.27
C THR A 125 -12.98 0.96 -3.00
N LEU A 126 -13.40 0.21 -4.02
CA LEU A 126 -14.33 -0.91 -3.85
C LEU A 126 -13.78 -1.98 -2.91
N LEU A 127 -12.49 -2.31 -3.01
CA LEU A 127 -11.83 -3.24 -2.09
C LEU A 127 -11.79 -2.71 -0.65
N VAL A 128 -11.59 -1.42 -0.46
CA VAL A 128 -11.64 -0.78 0.87
C VAL A 128 -13.05 -0.86 1.47
N ILE A 129 -14.09 -0.67 0.66
CA ILE A 129 -15.49 -0.83 1.06
C ILE A 129 -15.78 -2.29 1.42
N ALA A 130 -15.32 -3.24 0.60
CA ALA A 130 -15.54 -4.67 0.78
C ALA A 130 -14.66 -5.30 1.89
N GLY A 131 -13.54 -4.67 2.23
CA GLY A 131 -12.54 -5.14 3.20
C GLY A 131 -13.10 -5.66 4.54
N PRO A 132 -14.12 -5.05 5.18
CA PRO A 132 -14.69 -5.54 6.43
C PRO A 132 -15.44 -6.85 6.26
N SER A 133 -16.22 -6.95 5.17
CA SER A 133 -16.95 -8.15 4.81
C SER A 133 -15.98 -9.28 4.49
N ILE A 134 -14.90 -8.98 3.76
CA ILE A 134 -13.80 -9.92 3.48
C ILE A 134 -13.20 -10.41 4.81
N LYS A 135 -12.79 -9.50 5.70
CA LYS A 135 -12.19 -9.87 7.00
C LYS A 135 -13.14 -10.68 7.90
N LYS A 136 -14.44 -10.36 7.89
CA LYS A 136 -15.46 -11.10 8.65
C LYS A 136 -15.64 -12.52 8.10
N HIS A 137 -15.72 -12.67 6.78
CA HIS A 137 -15.90 -13.97 6.14
C HIS A 137 -14.67 -14.87 6.33
N VAL A 138 -13.47 -14.29 6.15
CA VAL A 138 -12.19 -14.97 6.42
C VAL A 138 -12.10 -15.38 7.89
N GLY A 139 -12.39 -14.47 8.82
CA GLY A 139 -12.30 -14.75 10.26
C GLY A 139 -13.29 -15.80 10.77
N ALA A 140 -14.45 -15.95 10.11
CA ALA A 140 -15.46 -16.95 10.46
C ALA A 140 -15.04 -18.37 10.06
N HIS A 141 -14.23 -18.53 9.01
CA HIS A 141 -13.72 -19.83 8.57
C HIS A 141 -12.54 -20.35 9.41
N THR A 142 -11.89 -19.50 10.21
CA THR A 142 -10.73 -19.87 11.05
C THR A 142 -11.10 -20.43 12.43
N SER A 143 -12.37 -20.45 12.81
CA SER A 143 -12.81 -20.91 14.16
C SER A 143 -12.92 -22.43 14.33
N GLY A 144 -12.64 -23.23 13.29
CA GLY A 144 -12.55 -24.69 13.37
C GLY A 144 -11.10 -25.14 13.56
N GLY A 145 -10.74 -25.51 14.79
CA GLY A 145 -9.41 -25.99 15.14
C GLY A 145 -9.01 -27.29 14.41
N ILE A 146 -7.74 -27.33 14.02
CA ILE A 146 -6.91 -28.49 13.64
C ILE A 146 -7.39 -29.33 12.44
N SER A 147 -6.71 -29.13 11.31
CA SER A 147 -6.20 -30.26 10.52
C SER A 147 -4.85 -29.88 9.93
N ALA A 148 -3.80 -30.23 10.66
CA ALA A 148 -2.44 -30.20 10.17
C ALA A 148 -2.28 -31.20 9.02
N GLY A 149 -2.00 -30.69 7.83
CA GLY A 149 -1.50 -31.48 6.69
C GLY A 149 -1.42 -30.66 5.40
N PHE A 150 -0.27 -30.07 5.07
CA PHE A 150 0.60 -30.70 4.07
C PHE A 150 2.09 -30.85 4.47
N ARG A 151 2.42 -31.08 5.77
CA ARG A 151 3.78 -31.25 6.37
C ARG A 151 4.40 -30.01 7.06
N GLN A 152 3.58 -29.22 7.78
CA GLN A 152 3.92 -28.06 8.64
C GLN A 152 3.75 -26.66 8.02
N LEU A 153 2.99 -26.52 6.93
CA LEU A 153 2.56 -25.22 6.40
C LEU A 153 1.08 -24.97 6.71
N PRO A 154 0.64 -23.70 6.87
CA PRO A 154 -0.73 -23.34 7.20
C PRO A 154 -1.67 -23.36 5.97
N PHE A 155 -1.51 -24.35 5.08
CA PHE A 155 -2.31 -24.50 3.87
C PHE A 155 -3.00 -25.88 3.88
N PRO A 156 -4.33 -25.95 3.69
CA PRO A 156 -5.08 -27.22 3.72
C PRO A 156 -4.73 -28.19 2.59
N SER A 157 -4.24 -27.71 1.45
CA SER A 157 -3.90 -28.56 0.31
C SER A 157 -2.74 -27.99 -0.52
N ARG A 158 -2.11 -28.85 -1.35
CA ARG A 158 -1.12 -28.41 -2.33
C ARG A 158 -1.69 -27.38 -3.30
N THR A 159 -2.97 -27.52 -3.66
CA THR A 159 -3.67 -26.57 -4.53
C THR A 159 -3.74 -25.20 -3.90
N THR A 160 -4.18 -25.08 -2.63
CA THR A 160 -4.27 -23.77 -1.97
C THR A 160 -2.90 -23.14 -1.75
N PHE A 161 -1.86 -23.94 -1.52
CA PHE A 161 -0.47 -23.47 -1.49
C PHE A 161 -0.04 -22.88 -2.84
N ILE A 162 -0.24 -23.59 -3.95
CA ILE A 162 0.12 -23.11 -5.29
C ILE A 162 -0.66 -21.83 -5.63
N VAL A 163 -1.97 -21.80 -5.37
CA VAL A 163 -2.81 -20.61 -5.57
C VAL A 163 -2.29 -19.43 -4.75
N SER A 164 -1.83 -19.66 -3.52
CA SER A 164 -1.26 -18.60 -2.69
C SER A 164 0.05 -18.05 -3.25
N VAL A 165 0.94 -18.91 -3.75
CA VAL A 165 2.23 -18.49 -4.33
C VAL A 165 2.02 -17.76 -5.64
N CYS A 166 1.20 -18.31 -6.55
CA CYS A 166 0.85 -17.66 -7.81
C CYS A 166 0.09 -16.35 -7.57
N GLY A 167 -0.86 -16.34 -6.64
CA GLY A 167 -1.58 -15.14 -6.24
C GLY A 167 -0.66 -14.09 -5.62
N ALA A 168 0.31 -14.48 -4.78
CA ALA A 168 1.31 -13.57 -4.24
C ALA A 168 2.21 -12.97 -5.32
N LEU A 169 2.55 -13.72 -6.37
CA LEU A 169 3.26 -13.20 -7.54
C LEU A 169 2.42 -12.18 -8.29
N LEU A 170 1.16 -12.50 -8.62
CA LEU A 170 0.26 -11.59 -9.33
C LEU A 170 -0.04 -10.32 -8.52
N LEU A 171 -0.26 -10.46 -7.21
CA LEU A 171 -0.44 -9.34 -6.30
C LEU A 171 0.86 -8.56 -6.06
N GLY A 172 2.01 -9.20 -6.17
CA GLY A 172 3.31 -8.54 -6.23
C GLY A 172 3.44 -7.68 -7.49
N MET A 173 3.04 -8.22 -8.64
CA MET A 173 3.02 -7.49 -9.92
C MET A 173 2.08 -6.29 -9.87
N TYR A 174 0.86 -6.49 -9.36
CA TYR A 174 -0.05 -5.39 -9.10
C TYR A 174 0.57 -4.36 -8.14
N GLY A 175 1.18 -4.81 -7.04
CA GLY A 175 1.77 -3.93 -6.03
C GLY A 175 2.96 -3.11 -6.54
N GLY A 176 3.80 -3.71 -7.38
CA GLY A 176 4.93 -3.01 -8.01
C GLY A 176 4.49 -2.01 -9.07
N TYR A 177 3.36 -2.27 -9.74
CA TYR A 177 2.77 -1.34 -10.71
C TYR A 177 2.01 -0.19 -10.01
N PHE A 178 1.07 -0.53 -9.12
CA PHE A 178 0.24 0.41 -8.38
C PHE A 178 -0.17 -0.20 -7.02
N SER A 179 0.64 0.08 -5.98
CA SER A 179 0.56 -0.48 -4.61
C SER A 179 -0.78 -0.26 -3.86
N ALA A 180 -1.74 0.44 -4.44
CA ALA A 180 -3.02 0.77 -3.82
C ALA A 180 -3.85 -0.48 -3.45
N ALA A 181 -4.36 -0.56 -2.22
CA ALA A 181 -5.15 -1.69 -1.70
C ALA A 181 -4.55 -3.12 -1.86
N GLN A 182 -3.28 -3.26 -2.24
CA GLN A 182 -2.60 -4.56 -2.40
C GLN A 182 -2.70 -5.41 -1.12
N GLY A 183 -2.61 -4.78 0.05
CA GLY A 183 -2.70 -5.48 1.33
C GLY A 183 -4.07 -6.12 1.60
N ILE A 184 -5.15 -5.49 1.13
CA ILE A 184 -6.51 -6.05 1.26
C ILE A 184 -6.63 -7.30 0.41
N LEU A 185 -6.11 -7.25 -0.82
CA LEU A 185 -6.10 -8.40 -1.73
C LEU A 185 -5.30 -9.56 -1.16
N LEU A 186 -4.14 -9.29 -0.57
CA LEU A 186 -3.32 -10.35 0.02
C LEU A 186 -4.00 -10.99 1.24
N ILE A 187 -4.66 -10.18 2.09
CA ILE A 187 -5.47 -10.69 3.20
C ILE A 187 -6.63 -11.54 2.67
N ALA A 188 -7.31 -11.11 1.61
CA ALA A 188 -8.40 -11.86 1.00
C ALA A 188 -7.90 -13.21 0.47
N LEU A 189 -6.82 -13.19 -0.32
CA LEU A 189 -6.19 -14.37 -0.89
C LEU A 189 -5.77 -15.35 0.20
N LEU A 190 -4.93 -14.92 1.15
CA LEU A 190 -4.43 -15.79 2.20
C LEU A 190 -5.54 -16.22 3.15
N GLY A 191 -6.55 -15.38 3.36
CA GLY A 191 -7.70 -15.71 4.18
C GLY A 191 -8.58 -16.83 3.64
N ILE A 192 -8.65 -16.99 2.31
CA ILE A 192 -9.41 -18.08 1.67
C ILE A 192 -8.54 -19.31 1.38
N THR A 193 -7.21 -19.16 1.27
CA THR A 193 -6.31 -20.28 0.93
C THR A 193 -5.59 -20.89 2.12
N SER A 194 -5.46 -20.16 3.23
CA SER A 194 -4.68 -20.57 4.41
C SER A 194 -5.55 -20.72 5.65
N THR A 195 -5.02 -21.36 6.68
CA THR A 195 -5.65 -21.51 8.00
C THR A 195 -5.18 -20.45 9.00
N LEU A 196 -4.56 -19.37 8.52
CA LEU A 196 -3.96 -18.33 9.34
C LEU A 196 -5.02 -17.44 9.99
N GLN A 197 -4.75 -17.05 11.24
CA GLN A 197 -5.54 -16.07 11.96
C GLN A 197 -5.26 -14.65 11.43
N MET A 198 -6.21 -13.74 11.69
CA MET A 198 -6.18 -12.37 11.17
C MET A 198 -4.87 -11.60 11.48
N GLN A 199 -4.27 -11.82 12.65
CA GLN A 199 -3.00 -11.16 13.02
C GLN A 199 -1.81 -11.72 12.23
N GLU A 200 -1.81 -13.02 11.95
CA GLU A 200 -0.79 -13.70 11.16
C GLU A 200 -0.88 -13.29 9.68
N LEU A 201 -2.11 -13.17 9.16
CA LEU A 201 -2.38 -12.61 7.84
C LEU A 201 -1.84 -11.19 7.71
N ASN A 202 -2.09 -10.32 8.70
CA ASN A 202 -1.56 -8.96 8.72
C ASN A 202 -0.03 -8.94 8.77
N ALA A 203 0.59 -9.87 9.53
CA ALA A 203 2.04 -9.98 9.62
C ALA A 203 2.66 -10.30 8.26
N ILE A 204 2.20 -11.38 7.61
CA ILE A 204 2.67 -11.77 6.27
C ILE A 204 2.39 -10.65 5.27
N LYS A 205 1.20 -10.03 5.31
CA LYS A 205 0.85 -8.88 4.47
C LYS A 205 1.80 -7.71 4.62
N ASN A 206 2.14 -7.33 5.85
CA ASN A 206 3.04 -6.21 6.07
C ASN A 206 4.44 -6.50 5.55
N LEU A 207 4.96 -7.72 5.73
CA LEU A 207 6.25 -8.13 5.19
C LEU A 207 6.25 -8.15 3.65
N THR A 208 5.27 -8.80 3.05
CA THR A 208 5.18 -8.95 1.60
C THR A 208 5.01 -7.60 0.91
N VAL A 209 4.12 -6.73 1.40
CA VAL A 209 3.93 -5.38 0.85
C VAL A 209 5.18 -4.52 1.06
N ALA A 210 5.85 -4.62 2.22
CA ALA A 210 7.10 -3.88 2.43
C ALA A 210 8.20 -4.32 1.44
N ALA A 211 8.33 -5.62 1.18
CA ALA A 211 9.30 -6.13 0.22
C ALA A 211 8.98 -5.71 -1.22
N VAL A 212 7.69 -5.72 -1.60
CA VAL A 212 7.24 -5.25 -2.93
C VAL A 212 7.51 -3.76 -3.10
N ASN A 213 7.17 -2.93 -2.10
CA ASN A 213 7.43 -1.50 -2.14
C ASN A 213 8.94 -1.20 -2.18
N LEU A 214 9.74 -1.94 -1.39
CA LEU A 214 11.19 -1.79 -1.39
C LEU A 214 11.80 -2.15 -2.75
N ILE A 215 11.39 -3.28 -3.36
CA ILE A 215 11.95 -3.67 -4.65
C ILE A 215 11.48 -2.74 -5.78
N ALA A 216 10.22 -2.31 -5.77
CA ALA A 216 9.71 -1.33 -6.73
C ALA A 216 10.43 0.01 -6.59
N ALA A 217 10.64 0.49 -5.35
CA ALA A 217 11.42 1.69 -5.07
C ALA A 217 12.86 1.57 -5.62
N SER A 218 13.52 0.43 -5.40
CA SER A 218 14.86 0.18 -5.95
C SER A 218 14.85 0.18 -7.48
N VAL A 219 13.87 -0.44 -8.12
CA VAL A 219 13.71 -0.43 -9.58
C VAL A 219 13.55 1.00 -10.10
N PHE A 220 12.67 1.81 -9.49
CA PHE A 220 12.46 3.20 -9.90
C PHE A 220 13.72 4.06 -9.72
N ILE A 221 14.44 3.90 -8.60
CA ILE A 221 15.69 4.62 -8.31
C ILE A 221 16.79 4.27 -9.33
N ILE A 222 16.88 3.01 -9.75
CA ILE A 222 17.94 2.54 -10.64
C ILE A 222 17.62 2.88 -12.10
N ILE A 223 16.37 2.71 -12.54
CA ILE A 223 16.01 2.78 -13.97
C ILE A 223 15.58 4.18 -14.39
N SER A 224 14.88 4.92 -13.53
CA SER A 224 14.31 6.23 -13.87
C SER A 224 14.50 7.27 -12.76
N PRO A 225 15.75 7.57 -12.35
CA PRO A 225 16.04 8.54 -11.30
C PRO A 225 15.52 9.95 -11.61
N GLU A 226 15.38 10.31 -12.88
CA GLU A 226 14.87 11.59 -13.37
C GLU A 226 13.38 11.83 -13.06
N LEU A 227 12.60 10.76 -12.85
CA LEU A 227 11.18 10.84 -12.50
C LEU A 227 10.96 11.08 -10.99
N ILE A 228 12.02 11.13 -10.18
CA ILE A 228 11.93 11.12 -8.73
C ILE A 228 11.95 12.55 -8.17
N SER A 229 10.83 12.95 -7.54
CA SER A 229 10.78 14.16 -6.72
C SER A 229 11.29 13.87 -5.30
N TRP A 230 12.59 14.04 -5.08
CA TRP A 230 13.23 13.80 -3.77
C TRP A 230 12.61 14.59 -2.59
N PRO A 231 12.21 15.87 -2.73
CA PRO A 231 11.54 16.58 -1.64
C PRO A 231 10.22 15.89 -1.24
N THR A 232 9.42 15.50 -2.23
CA THR A 232 8.16 14.78 -2.01
C THR A 232 8.42 13.43 -1.35
N VAL A 233 9.41 12.66 -1.85
CA VAL A 233 9.83 11.38 -1.26
C VAL A 233 10.22 11.55 0.20
N ALA A 234 11.02 12.57 0.52
CA ALA A 234 11.49 12.81 1.89
C ALA A 234 10.33 13.12 2.85
N LEU A 235 9.39 13.96 2.43
CA LEU A 235 8.21 14.30 3.24
C LEU A 235 7.30 13.09 3.47
N ILE A 236 7.04 12.30 2.41
CA ILE A 236 6.28 11.06 2.53
C ILE A 236 7.03 10.06 3.39
N ALA A 237 8.35 9.94 3.28
CA ALA A 237 9.19 9.05 4.09
C ALA A 237 9.11 9.39 5.58
N LEU A 238 9.24 10.67 5.93
CA LEU A 238 9.14 11.13 7.32
C LEU A 238 7.73 10.93 7.87
N GLY A 239 6.71 11.35 7.10
CA GLY A 239 5.32 11.16 7.46
C GLY A 239 5.00 9.68 7.64
N SER A 240 5.35 8.84 6.66
CA SER A 240 5.03 7.41 6.65
C SER A 240 5.76 6.64 7.73
N ALA A 241 7.01 6.98 8.05
CA ALA A 241 7.73 6.39 9.18
C ALA A 241 6.99 6.66 10.50
N LEU A 242 6.64 7.92 10.75
CA LEU A 242 5.94 8.32 11.98
C LEU A 242 4.53 7.70 12.04
N GLY A 243 3.78 7.80 10.94
CA GLY A 243 2.44 7.24 10.82
C GLY A 243 2.43 5.72 10.90
N GLY A 244 3.41 5.04 10.31
CA GLY A 244 3.58 3.59 10.38
C GLY A 244 3.95 3.12 11.79
N TYR A 245 4.82 3.85 12.49
CA TYR A 245 5.18 3.55 13.88
C TYR A 245 3.99 3.71 14.83
N ILE A 246 3.32 4.85 14.79
CA ILE A 246 2.13 5.13 15.62
C ILE A 246 1.00 4.17 15.23
N GLY A 247 0.77 4.00 13.92
CA GLY A 247 -0.23 3.11 13.37
C GLY A 247 -0.01 1.66 13.80
N GLY A 248 1.22 1.15 13.78
CA GLY A 248 1.54 -0.21 14.24
C GLY A 248 1.40 -0.39 15.75
N ARG A 249 1.81 0.60 16.55
CA ARG A 249 1.74 0.52 18.02
C ARG A 249 0.34 0.73 18.58
N TYR A 250 -0.44 1.62 17.94
CA TYR A 250 -1.79 2.01 18.37
C TYR A 250 -2.90 1.51 17.44
N ALA A 251 -2.59 0.64 16.47
CA ALA A 251 -3.54 0.02 15.54
C ALA A 251 -4.83 -0.46 16.22
N ARG A 252 -4.70 -1.00 17.43
CA ARG A 252 -5.79 -1.62 18.20
C ARG A 252 -6.75 -0.61 18.83
N ARG A 253 -6.37 0.67 18.95
CA ARG A 253 -7.19 1.75 19.53
C ARG A 253 -7.83 2.65 18.48
N LEU A 254 -7.35 2.58 17.24
CA LEU A 254 -7.84 3.40 16.15
C LEU A 254 -9.12 2.78 15.57
N ARG A 255 -10.17 3.59 15.42
CA ARG A 255 -11.44 3.18 14.81
C ARG A 255 -11.24 2.90 13.32
N PRO A 256 -11.29 1.63 12.85
CA PRO A 256 -11.02 1.31 11.44
C PRO A 256 -12.06 1.90 10.48
N SER A 257 -13.25 2.27 10.99
CA SER A 257 -14.31 2.93 10.23
C SER A 257 -13.94 4.34 9.78
N VAL A 258 -13.20 5.11 10.61
CA VAL A 258 -12.86 6.51 10.30
C VAL A 258 -11.88 6.58 9.12
N PHE A 259 -10.81 5.78 9.17
CA PHE A 259 -9.86 5.70 8.06
C PHE A 259 -10.51 5.21 6.78
N ARG A 260 -11.43 4.24 6.88
CA ARG A 260 -12.15 3.73 5.71
C ARG A 260 -13.04 4.80 5.09
N ALA A 261 -13.84 5.50 5.89
CA ALA A 261 -14.69 6.58 5.41
C ALA A 261 -13.85 7.65 4.69
N PHE A 262 -12.71 8.02 5.28
CA PHE A 262 -11.78 8.95 4.67
C PHE A 262 -11.23 8.45 3.32
N VAL A 263 -10.72 7.22 3.26
CA VAL A 263 -10.21 6.61 2.01
C VAL A 263 -11.31 6.56 0.94
N VAL A 264 -12.54 6.24 1.31
CA VAL A 264 -13.67 6.16 0.38
C VAL A 264 -14.04 7.55 -0.16
N ILE A 265 -14.11 8.56 0.69
CA ILE A 265 -14.38 9.95 0.27
C ILE A 265 -13.29 10.42 -0.71
N VAL A 266 -12.02 10.25 -0.35
CA VAL A 266 -10.88 10.63 -1.20
C VAL A 266 -10.92 9.87 -2.51
N GLY A 267 -11.10 8.54 -2.48
CA GLY A 267 -11.15 7.70 -3.66
C GLY A 267 -12.27 8.09 -4.63
N ILE A 268 -13.50 8.26 -4.13
CA ILE A 268 -14.65 8.70 -4.95
C ILE A 268 -14.40 10.09 -5.54
N THR A 269 -13.93 11.03 -4.73
CA THR A 269 -13.63 12.40 -5.18
C THR A 269 -12.62 12.39 -6.32
N THR A 270 -11.56 11.56 -6.20
CA THR A 270 -10.52 11.46 -7.21
C THR A 270 -11.04 10.87 -8.52
N VAL A 271 -11.82 9.79 -8.44
CA VAL A 271 -12.42 9.16 -9.62
C VAL A 271 -13.33 10.15 -10.36
N ILE A 272 -14.13 10.93 -9.63
CA ILE A 272 -15.03 11.94 -10.20
C ILE A 272 -14.22 13.04 -10.89
N VAL A 273 -13.21 13.61 -10.20
CA VAL A 273 -12.40 14.69 -10.75
C VAL A 273 -11.67 14.24 -12.02
N MET A 274 -11.10 13.03 -12.04
CA MET A 274 -10.36 12.52 -13.19
C MET A 274 -11.24 12.04 -14.34
N THR A 275 -12.54 11.81 -14.14
CA THR A 275 -13.46 11.39 -15.21
C THR A 275 -14.24 12.56 -15.81
N ILE A 276 -14.42 13.65 -15.07
CA ILE A 276 -15.17 14.84 -15.50
C ILE A 276 -14.24 15.95 -16.02
N GLY A 277 -13.01 16.05 -15.50
CA GLY A 277 -11.99 17.02 -15.94
C GLY A 277 -11.02 16.43 -16.94
#